data_AF-A0A8J4TAH1-F1
#
_entry.id   AF-A0A8J4TAH1-F1
#
_cell.length_a   1.000
_cell.length_b   1.000
_cell.length_c   1.000
_cell.angle_alpha   90.00
_cell.angle_beta   90.00
_cell.angle_gamma   90.00
#
_symmetry.space_group_name_H-M   'P 1'
#
loop_
_entity.id
_entity.type
_entity.pdbx_description
1 polymer ?
#
loop_
_entity_poly.entity_id
_entity_poly.type
_entity_poly.pdbx_seq_one_letter_code
_entity_poly.pdbx_strand_id
1 'polypeptide(L)'
;MDYLQTIFMVAIYLCFSGISGQSDVLRTLSHGGTIRGTHEVVDVDGKAVELDIFLGIPYALPPVGPRRFAPPERHAGWSGVKNTTKLAPTCWQYLPSEFELNNAAARMWSNNTQMSEDCLYLNVWAPAKKQSADGSLLPVMVWIYGGGYTTGTSTLDVYDGTILASTQNVIIVSMQYRVGAFGFLRLDPTVGERASSVRSGIPNAHSIALGNQGLFDQLLALEWVHENIHHFGGSPQAVTLFGESSGSVSISILWLSPLAQRYFKRAILQSGSVLARWALNDLTEAHQRGSEVSHSIGCVSACYTKFANTNATNYM
;
A
#
# COMPACT_ATOMS: atom_id res chain seq x y z
N MET A 1 -0.41 -16.47 -58.04
CA MET A 1 -0.38 -16.56 -56.57
C MET A 1 -1.76 -16.19 -56.10
N ASP A 2 -2.45 -17.15 -55.49
CA ASP A 2 -3.86 -17.03 -55.12
C ASP A 2 -4.06 -16.00 -54.02
N TYR A 3 -5.16 -15.25 -54.12
CA TYR A 3 -5.61 -14.26 -53.14
C TYR A 3 -5.64 -14.83 -51.70
N LEU A 4 -5.95 -16.13 -51.59
CA LEU A 4 -5.93 -16.90 -50.35
C LEU A 4 -4.53 -17.05 -49.73
N GLN A 5 -3.47 -17.22 -50.53
CA GLN A 5 -2.10 -17.31 -50.00
C GLN A 5 -1.63 -15.96 -49.46
N THR A 6 -2.00 -14.85 -50.11
CA THR A 6 -1.66 -13.50 -49.65
C THR A 6 -2.37 -13.16 -48.35
N ILE A 7 -3.67 -13.50 -48.22
CA ILE A 7 -4.43 -13.31 -46.97
C ILE A 7 -3.84 -14.15 -45.84
N PHE A 8 -3.45 -15.40 -46.12
CA PHE A 8 -2.85 -16.28 -45.11
C PHE A 8 -1.47 -15.77 -44.65
N MET A 9 -0.64 -15.27 -45.57
CA MET A 9 0.65 -14.67 -45.20
C MET A 9 0.50 -13.36 -44.42
N VAL A 10 -0.47 -12.51 -44.75
CA VAL A 10 -0.75 -11.26 -44.01
C VAL A 10 -1.31 -11.57 -42.62
N ALA A 11 -2.17 -12.58 -42.48
CA ALA A 11 -2.69 -13.03 -41.19
C ALA A 11 -1.58 -13.63 -40.29
N ILE A 12 -0.64 -14.38 -40.87
CA ILE A 12 0.54 -14.88 -40.15
C ILE A 12 1.45 -13.71 -39.74
N TYR A 13 1.72 -12.75 -40.64
CA TYR A 13 2.53 -11.57 -40.31
C TYR A 13 1.90 -10.72 -39.20
N LEU A 14 0.57 -10.55 -39.21
CA LEU A 14 -0.18 -9.85 -38.17
C LEU A 14 -0.23 -10.63 -36.84
N CYS A 15 -0.21 -11.97 -36.88
CA CYS A 15 -0.07 -12.79 -35.67
C CYS A 15 1.35 -12.73 -35.07
N PHE A 16 2.38 -12.50 -35.88
CA PHE A 16 3.77 -12.40 -35.41
C PHE A 16 4.21 -10.97 -35.07
N SER A 17 3.52 -9.93 -35.54
CA SER A 17 3.82 -8.53 -35.18
C SER A 17 3.20 -8.09 -33.85
N GLY A 18 2.50 -8.97 -33.13
CA GLY A 18 1.78 -8.66 -31.89
C GLY A 18 2.39 -9.23 -30.60
N ILE A 19 3.59 -9.82 -30.64
CA ILE A 19 4.27 -10.28 -29.43
C ILE A 19 5.29 -9.18 -29.05
N SER A 20 4.84 -8.17 -28.31
CA SER A 20 5.78 -7.47 -27.44
C SER A 20 6.29 -8.52 -26.45
N GLY A 21 7.56 -8.91 -26.59
CA GLY A 21 8.18 -9.92 -25.75
C GLY A 21 8.35 -9.40 -24.33
N GLN A 22 7.28 -9.40 -23.55
CA GLN A 22 7.36 -9.19 -22.11
C GLN A 22 8.12 -10.40 -21.55
N SER A 23 9.39 -10.19 -21.22
CA SER A 23 10.24 -11.26 -20.69
C SER A 23 10.15 -11.28 -19.17
N ASP A 24 10.08 -12.48 -18.60
CA ASP A 24 9.98 -12.68 -17.16
C ASP A 24 11.32 -12.33 -16.49
N VAL A 25 11.29 -11.57 -15.39
CA VAL A 25 12.48 -11.25 -14.59
C VAL A 25 12.33 -11.81 -13.19
N LEU A 26 13.34 -12.57 -12.75
CA LEU A 26 13.38 -13.12 -11.39
C LEU A 26 14.21 -12.25 -10.44
N ARG A 27 13.76 -12.15 -9.20
CA ARG A 27 14.49 -11.54 -8.07
C ARG A 27 14.32 -12.35 -6.82
N THR A 28 15.41 -12.59 -6.11
CA THR A 28 15.39 -13.25 -4.79
C THR A 28 15.53 -12.17 -3.71
N LEU A 29 14.61 -12.17 -2.77
CA LEU A 29 14.55 -11.24 -1.65
C LEU A 29 15.46 -11.71 -0.50
N SER A 30 15.72 -10.83 0.46
CA SER A 30 16.66 -11.08 1.57
C SER A 30 16.25 -12.25 2.48
N HIS A 31 14.94 -12.56 2.57
CA HIS A 31 14.43 -13.73 3.28
C HIS A 31 14.46 -15.03 2.43
N GLY A 32 15.09 -15.01 1.25
CA GLY A 32 15.27 -16.17 0.37
C GLY A 32 14.10 -16.50 -0.56
N GLY A 33 12.99 -15.74 -0.51
CA GLY A 33 11.86 -15.96 -1.40
C GLY A 33 12.08 -15.30 -2.76
N THR A 34 11.65 -15.95 -3.84
CA THR A 34 11.81 -15.44 -5.21
C THR A 34 10.49 -14.86 -5.72
N ILE A 35 10.58 -13.73 -6.44
CA ILE A 35 9.48 -13.09 -7.15
C ILE A 35 9.75 -13.06 -8.67
N ARG A 36 8.67 -13.05 -9.45
CA ARG A 36 8.68 -12.90 -10.91
C ARG A 36 7.99 -11.59 -11.30
N GLY A 37 8.74 -10.67 -11.89
CA GLY A 37 8.26 -9.45 -12.51
C GLY A 37 8.28 -9.51 -14.04
N THR A 38 8.02 -8.37 -14.67
CA THR A 38 8.02 -8.18 -16.12
C THR A 38 9.18 -7.27 -16.53
N HIS A 39 9.75 -7.52 -17.70
CA HIS A 39 10.67 -6.62 -18.37
C HIS A 39 9.92 -5.84 -19.46
N GLU A 40 10.04 -4.52 -19.45
CA GLU A 40 9.33 -3.63 -20.36
C GLU A 40 10.26 -2.58 -20.97
N VAL A 41 10.01 -2.23 -22.23
CA VAL A 41 10.73 -1.17 -22.94
C VAL A 41 9.77 0.01 -23.11
N VAL A 42 10.15 1.15 -22.56
CA VAL A 42 9.38 2.40 -22.56
C VAL A 42 10.05 3.40 -23.48
N ASP A 43 9.29 4.05 -24.35
CA ASP A 43 9.78 5.19 -25.12
C ASP A 43 9.73 6.46 -24.27
N VAL A 44 10.88 7.07 -24.03
CA VAL A 44 11.03 8.36 -23.37
C VAL A 44 11.67 9.33 -24.34
N ASP A 45 10.86 10.19 -24.95
CA ASP A 45 11.28 11.19 -25.94
C ASP A 45 12.14 10.61 -27.08
N GLY A 46 11.72 9.47 -27.64
CA GLY A 46 12.41 8.77 -28.71
C GLY A 46 13.61 7.93 -28.26
N LYS A 47 13.79 7.74 -26.94
CA LYS A 47 14.81 6.85 -26.37
C LYS A 47 14.13 5.65 -25.71
N ALA A 48 14.53 4.46 -26.13
CA ALA A 48 14.13 3.22 -25.46
C ALA A 48 14.81 3.11 -24.09
N VAL A 49 14.00 3.02 -23.03
CA VAL A 49 14.43 2.78 -21.64
C VAL A 49 13.84 1.46 -21.17
N GLU A 50 14.70 0.57 -20.69
CA GLU A 50 14.30 -0.74 -20.17
C GLU A 50 14.00 -0.67 -18.66
N LEU A 51 12.88 -1.24 -18.24
CA LEU A 51 12.46 -1.34 -16.84
C LEU A 51 12.19 -2.80 -16.46
N ASP A 52 12.55 -3.14 -15.23
CA ASP A 52 12.07 -4.34 -14.54
C ASP A 52 10.98 -3.94 -13.54
N ILE A 53 9.76 -4.46 -13.73
CA ILE A 53 8.56 -4.07 -13.00
C ILE A 53 8.03 -5.24 -12.18
N PHE A 54 7.76 -5.01 -10.90
CA PHE A 54 7.23 -5.99 -9.96
C PHE A 54 5.99 -5.42 -9.28
N LEU A 55 4.83 -5.98 -9.58
CA LEU A 55 3.54 -5.53 -9.08
C LEU A 55 2.97 -6.57 -8.10
N GLY A 56 2.57 -6.14 -6.91
CA GLY A 56 1.97 -7.01 -5.90
C GLY A 56 2.95 -7.89 -5.12
N ILE A 57 4.09 -7.35 -4.70
CA ILE A 57 5.01 -8.01 -3.78
C ILE A 57 4.43 -7.94 -2.36
N PRO A 58 4.17 -9.06 -1.66
CA PRO A 58 3.68 -9.01 -0.29
C PRO A 58 4.79 -8.60 0.67
N TYR A 59 4.57 -7.55 1.46
CA TYR A 59 5.53 -7.11 2.49
C TYR A 59 5.10 -7.52 3.91
N ALA A 60 3.84 -7.95 4.08
CA ALA A 60 3.28 -8.39 5.34
C ALA A 60 2.33 -9.57 5.15
N LEU A 61 2.17 -10.38 6.19
CA LEU A 61 1.13 -11.41 6.25
C LEU A 61 -0.25 -10.77 6.11
N PRO A 62 -1.21 -11.44 5.43
CA PRO A 62 -2.56 -10.90 5.26
C PRO A 62 -3.20 -10.55 6.61
N PRO A 63 -3.68 -9.32 6.82
CA PRO A 63 -4.25 -8.85 8.09
C PRO A 63 -5.71 -9.34 8.26
N VAL A 64 -5.96 -10.61 8.00
CA VAL A 64 -7.29 -11.25 8.03
C VAL A 64 -7.52 -12.02 9.32
N GLY A 65 -8.80 -12.25 9.65
CA GLY A 65 -9.18 -13.06 10.81
C GLY A 65 -8.59 -12.50 12.11
N PRO A 66 -7.82 -13.28 12.90
CA PRO A 66 -7.21 -12.80 14.14
C PRO A 66 -6.20 -11.64 13.96
N ARG A 67 -5.68 -11.43 12.74
CA ARG A 67 -4.74 -10.33 12.42
C ARG A 67 -5.46 -9.03 12.06
N ARG A 68 -6.79 -9.07 11.91
CA ARG A 68 -7.60 -7.87 11.69
C ARG A 68 -7.44 -6.93 12.89
N PHE A 69 -7.16 -5.66 12.62
CA PHE A 69 -6.87 -4.61 13.60
C PHE A 69 -5.62 -4.83 14.46
N ALA A 70 -4.84 -5.89 14.23
CA ALA A 70 -3.52 -6.07 14.85
C ALA A 70 -2.45 -5.30 14.04
N PRO A 71 -1.31 -4.95 14.67
CA PRO A 71 -0.13 -4.53 13.94
C PRO A 71 0.23 -5.55 12.83
N PRO A 72 0.77 -5.11 11.68
CA PRO A 72 1.16 -6.01 10.62
C PRO A 72 2.33 -6.89 11.06
N GLU A 73 2.41 -8.08 10.48
CA GLU A 73 3.50 -9.02 10.75
C GLU A 73 4.25 -9.34 9.47
N ARG A 74 5.56 -9.53 9.61
CA ARG A 74 6.47 -9.88 8.50
C ARG A 74 6.19 -11.27 7.96
N HIS A 75 6.44 -11.44 6.67
CA HIS A 75 6.62 -12.77 6.10
C HIS A 75 7.91 -13.41 6.62
N ALA A 76 7.84 -14.69 6.99
CA ALA A 76 9.03 -15.51 7.26
C ALA A 76 9.79 -15.92 5.98
N GLY A 77 9.34 -15.44 4.81
CA GLY A 77 9.75 -15.92 3.50
C GLY A 77 8.86 -17.04 2.96
N TRP A 78 9.13 -17.47 1.73
CA TRP A 78 8.41 -18.54 1.04
C TRP A 78 9.35 -19.34 0.15
N SER A 79 9.00 -20.59 -0.11
CA SER A 79 9.63 -21.42 -1.13
C SER A 79 9.02 -21.18 -2.51
N GLY A 80 9.82 -21.32 -3.57
CA GLY A 80 9.36 -21.18 -4.95
C GLY A 80 9.26 -19.72 -5.41
N VAL A 81 8.59 -19.52 -6.55
CA VAL A 81 8.49 -18.23 -7.23
C VAL A 81 7.08 -17.67 -7.08
N LYS A 82 6.95 -16.49 -6.48
CA LYS A 82 5.68 -15.76 -6.39
C LYS A 82 5.53 -14.88 -7.63
N ASN A 83 4.36 -14.96 -8.27
CA ASN A 83 4.07 -14.14 -9.43
C ASN A 83 3.72 -12.71 -9.00
N THR A 84 4.49 -11.73 -9.45
CA THR A 84 4.33 -10.30 -9.15
C THR A 84 4.27 -9.49 -10.45
N THR A 85 3.44 -9.92 -11.38
CA THR A 85 3.23 -9.27 -12.69
C THR A 85 1.89 -8.56 -12.79
N LYS A 86 1.11 -8.50 -11.70
CA LYS A 86 -0.23 -7.90 -11.66
C LYS A 86 -0.41 -7.06 -10.41
N LEU A 87 -1.16 -5.97 -10.54
CA LEU A 87 -1.54 -5.12 -9.41
C LEU A 87 -2.32 -5.94 -8.36
N ALA A 88 -1.97 -5.72 -7.09
CA ALA A 88 -2.59 -6.38 -5.96
C ALA A 88 -3.99 -5.82 -5.63
N PRO A 89 -4.77 -6.51 -4.79
CA PRO A 89 -6.04 -5.99 -4.29
C PRO A 89 -5.90 -4.63 -3.61
N THR A 90 -6.94 -3.81 -3.75
CA THR A 90 -7.11 -2.56 -3.01
C THR A 90 -7.54 -2.88 -1.58
N CYS A 91 -7.03 -2.16 -0.58
CA CYS A 91 -7.54 -2.33 0.78
C CYS A 91 -9.02 -1.94 0.87
N TRP A 92 -9.78 -2.66 1.71
CA TRP A 92 -11.18 -2.33 1.96
C TRP A 92 -11.37 -0.86 2.32
N GLN A 93 -12.26 -0.23 1.56
CA GLN A 93 -12.68 1.15 1.69
C GLN A 93 -14.14 1.27 1.27
N TYR A 94 -14.72 2.48 1.32
CA TYR A 94 -16.11 2.65 0.92
C TYR A 94 -16.30 2.41 -0.58
N LEU A 95 -17.50 1.95 -0.96
CA LEU A 95 -17.84 1.74 -2.36
C LEU A 95 -18.09 3.10 -3.05
N PRO A 96 -17.63 3.29 -4.30
CA PRO A 96 -17.94 4.49 -5.07
C PRO A 96 -19.45 4.76 -5.09
N SER A 97 -19.86 6.01 -4.89
CA SER A 97 -21.27 6.40 -5.03
C SER A 97 -21.63 6.59 -6.50
N GLU A 98 -22.91 6.88 -6.77
CA GLU A 98 -23.37 7.21 -8.12
C GLU A 98 -22.60 8.39 -8.75
N PHE A 99 -22.12 9.33 -7.92
CA PHE A 99 -21.31 10.45 -8.40
C PHE A 99 -19.96 9.99 -8.98
N GLU A 100 -19.18 9.20 -8.24
CA GLU A 100 -17.90 8.67 -8.72
C GLU A 100 -18.09 7.76 -9.94
N LEU A 101 -19.16 6.97 -9.95
CA LEU A 101 -19.47 6.09 -11.08
C LEU A 101 -19.81 6.87 -12.36
N ASN A 102 -20.47 8.02 -12.25
CA ASN A 102 -20.92 8.79 -13.42
C ASN A 102 -20.01 9.96 -13.81
N ASN A 103 -19.05 10.35 -12.97
CA ASN A 103 -18.12 11.43 -13.24
C ASN A 103 -16.70 10.90 -13.46
N ALA A 104 -16.17 11.01 -14.69
CA ALA A 104 -14.84 10.51 -15.03
C ALA A 104 -13.71 11.13 -14.17
N ALA A 105 -13.83 12.40 -13.80
CA ALA A 105 -12.83 13.08 -12.97
C ALA A 105 -12.85 12.60 -11.51
N ALA A 106 -14.00 12.14 -11.01
CA ALA A 106 -14.11 11.50 -9.71
C ALA A 106 -13.71 10.02 -9.76
N ARG A 107 -14.06 9.33 -10.85
CA ARG A 107 -13.78 7.91 -11.07
C ARG A 107 -12.29 7.58 -11.05
N MET A 108 -11.42 8.50 -11.48
CA MET A 108 -9.97 8.27 -11.45
C MET A 108 -9.43 8.00 -10.03
N TRP A 109 -10.17 8.39 -8.98
CA TRP A 109 -9.82 8.17 -7.58
C TRP A 109 -10.51 6.95 -6.97
N SER A 110 -11.39 6.27 -7.72
CA SER A 110 -12.03 5.03 -7.30
C SER A 110 -11.06 3.86 -7.45
N ASN A 111 -11.19 2.83 -6.60
CA ASN A 111 -10.33 1.65 -6.68
C ASN A 111 -10.44 0.99 -8.07
N ASN A 112 -9.29 0.72 -8.70
CA ASN A 112 -9.20 0.05 -10.00
C ASN A 112 -8.87 -1.45 -9.90
N THR A 113 -8.70 -1.97 -8.67
CA THR A 113 -8.57 -3.41 -8.39
C THR A 113 -9.62 -3.87 -7.38
N GLN A 114 -9.86 -5.18 -7.31
CA GLN A 114 -10.78 -5.77 -6.33
C GLN A 114 -10.38 -5.38 -4.90
N MET A 115 -11.36 -5.09 -4.04
CA MET A 115 -11.10 -4.86 -2.62
C MET A 115 -10.91 -6.16 -1.84
N SER A 116 -9.93 -6.18 -0.94
CA SER A 116 -9.64 -7.30 -0.04
C SER A 116 -9.00 -6.79 1.26
N GLU A 117 -9.09 -7.58 2.33
CA GLU A 117 -8.25 -7.37 3.53
C GLU A 117 -6.83 -7.88 3.30
N ASP A 118 -6.66 -8.90 2.45
CA ASP A 118 -5.37 -9.30 1.91
C ASP A 118 -4.92 -8.26 0.87
N CYS A 119 -4.44 -7.13 1.36
CA CYS A 119 -4.06 -5.96 0.57
C CYS A 119 -2.66 -5.42 0.86
N LEU A 120 -1.90 -5.99 1.80
CA LEU A 120 -0.58 -5.47 2.23
C LEU A 120 0.54 -5.84 1.24
N TYR A 121 0.50 -5.19 0.08
CA TYR A 121 1.42 -5.37 -1.03
C TYR A 121 2.10 -4.05 -1.41
N LEU A 122 3.26 -4.16 -2.06
CA LEU A 122 3.95 -3.04 -2.69
C LEU A 122 4.32 -3.36 -4.14
N ASN A 123 4.64 -2.31 -4.89
CA ASN A 123 5.04 -2.36 -6.28
C ASN A 123 6.42 -1.71 -6.44
N VAL A 124 7.23 -2.19 -7.37
CA VAL A 124 8.58 -1.67 -7.67
C VAL A 124 8.74 -1.50 -9.17
N TRP A 125 9.12 -0.31 -9.60
CA TRP A 125 9.58 0.00 -10.96
C TRP A 125 11.06 0.36 -10.88
N ALA A 126 11.92 -0.44 -11.50
CA ALA A 126 13.37 -0.24 -11.47
C ALA A 126 13.94 -0.18 -12.88
N PRO A 127 14.82 0.79 -13.20
CA PRO A 127 15.60 0.74 -14.43
C PRO A 127 16.38 -0.58 -14.55
N ALA A 128 16.28 -1.25 -15.71
CA ALA A 128 16.95 -2.53 -15.94
C ALA A 128 18.48 -2.39 -15.84
N LYS A 129 19.00 -1.21 -16.20
CA LYS A 129 20.35 -0.75 -15.84
C LYS A 129 20.37 -0.36 -14.36
N LYS A 130 20.61 -1.34 -13.50
CA LYS A 130 20.57 -1.27 -12.02
C LYS A 130 21.64 -0.40 -11.36
N GLN A 131 22.28 0.50 -12.11
CA GLN A 131 23.40 1.32 -11.64
C GLN A 131 23.34 2.69 -12.29
N SER A 132 23.77 3.70 -11.54
CA SER A 132 24.08 5.03 -12.05
C SER A 132 25.25 4.98 -13.04
N ALA A 133 25.48 6.07 -13.78
CA ALA A 133 26.60 6.18 -14.71
C ALA A 133 27.98 5.98 -14.06
N ASP A 134 28.08 6.20 -12.75
CA ASP A 134 29.30 6.00 -11.93
C ASP A 134 29.35 4.63 -11.21
N GLY A 135 28.40 3.74 -11.49
CA GLY A 135 28.31 2.40 -10.86
C GLY A 135 27.63 2.36 -9.49
N SER A 136 27.17 3.50 -8.95
CA SER A 136 26.48 3.56 -7.65
C SER A 136 25.04 3.01 -7.71
N LEU A 137 24.52 2.57 -6.55
CA LEU A 137 23.11 2.20 -6.39
C LEU A 137 22.20 3.42 -6.59
N LEU A 138 21.05 3.21 -7.24
CA LEU A 138 20.11 4.26 -7.62
C LEU A 138 19.38 4.85 -6.40
N PRO A 139 19.00 6.13 -6.43
CA PRO A 139 18.05 6.69 -5.49
C PRO A 139 16.70 5.96 -5.53
N VAL A 140 16.01 5.91 -4.38
CA VAL A 140 14.71 5.24 -4.25
C VAL A 140 13.68 6.26 -3.83
N MET A 141 12.57 6.34 -4.55
CA MET A 141 11.42 7.16 -4.18
C MET A 141 10.25 6.25 -3.80
N VAL A 142 9.68 6.46 -2.61
CA VAL A 142 8.61 5.63 -2.07
C VAL A 142 7.33 6.46 -1.97
N TRP A 143 6.33 6.10 -2.77
CA TRP A 143 5.02 6.72 -2.84
C TRP A 143 4.09 6.22 -1.75
N ILE A 144 3.50 7.16 -1.00
CA ILE A 144 2.39 6.90 -0.06
C ILE A 144 1.17 7.69 -0.55
N TYR A 145 0.11 6.98 -0.93
CA TYR A 145 -1.09 7.62 -1.47
C TYR A 145 -1.93 8.33 -0.41
N GLY A 146 -2.69 9.33 -0.88
CA GLY A 146 -3.71 10.05 -0.14
C GLY A 146 -5.10 9.40 -0.21
N GLY A 147 -6.07 10.03 0.47
CA GLY A 147 -7.43 9.50 0.59
C GLY A 147 -8.03 9.68 1.99
N GLY A 148 -7.59 10.71 2.73
CA GLY A 148 -8.12 11.05 4.05
C GLY A 148 -8.03 9.94 5.10
N TYR A 149 -7.13 8.96 4.91
CA TYR A 149 -7.07 7.71 5.69
C TYR A 149 -8.33 6.84 5.59
N THR A 150 -9.25 7.08 4.66
CA THR A 150 -10.48 6.31 4.46
C THR A 150 -10.53 5.61 3.10
N THR A 151 -9.80 6.11 2.11
CA THR A 151 -9.71 5.59 0.74
C THR A 151 -8.30 5.67 0.19
N GLY A 152 -8.16 5.33 -1.10
CA GLY A 152 -6.94 5.40 -1.87
C GLY A 152 -6.37 4.01 -2.12
N THR A 153 -5.55 3.92 -3.15
CA THR A 153 -4.81 2.70 -3.50
C THR A 153 -3.56 3.08 -4.25
N SER A 154 -2.49 2.31 -4.06
CA SER A 154 -1.23 2.44 -4.78
C SER A 154 -1.32 1.97 -6.23
N THR A 155 -2.48 1.44 -6.65
CA THR A 155 -2.70 0.82 -7.95
C THR A 155 -3.31 1.76 -8.99
N LEU A 156 -3.74 2.97 -8.61
CA LEU A 156 -4.34 3.92 -9.55
C LEU A 156 -3.37 4.27 -10.68
N ASP A 157 -3.87 4.41 -11.90
CA ASP A 157 -3.08 4.70 -13.09
C ASP A 157 -2.28 6.01 -12.97
N VAL A 158 -2.83 6.99 -12.23
CA VAL A 158 -2.15 8.26 -11.92
C VAL A 158 -0.89 8.10 -11.06
N TYR A 159 -0.69 6.93 -10.46
CA TYR A 159 0.46 6.59 -9.62
C TYR A 159 1.39 5.56 -10.26
N ASP A 160 1.22 5.28 -11.56
CA ASP A 160 2.13 4.40 -12.29
C ASP A 160 3.56 4.96 -12.27
N GLY A 161 4.50 4.16 -11.73
CA GLY A 161 5.90 4.55 -11.56
C GLY A 161 6.72 4.56 -12.86
N THR A 162 6.19 4.04 -13.97
CA THR A 162 6.92 3.79 -15.23
C THR A 162 7.58 5.05 -15.78
N ILE A 163 6.85 6.15 -15.91
CA ILE A 163 7.38 7.39 -16.48
C ILE A 163 8.41 8.04 -15.55
N LEU A 164 8.17 8.05 -14.24
CA LEU A 164 9.10 8.67 -13.30
C LEU A 164 10.40 7.84 -13.19
N ALA A 165 10.31 6.51 -13.13
CA ALA A 165 11.47 5.63 -13.11
C ALA A 165 12.33 5.77 -14.38
N SER A 166 11.67 5.79 -15.55
CA SER A 166 12.36 5.84 -16.84
C SER A 166 12.97 7.21 -17.17
N THR A 167 12.31 8.30 -16.81
CA THR A 167 12.81 9.67 -17.11
C THR A 167 13.89 10.15 -16.13
N GLN A 168 13.82 9.74 -14.85
CA GLN A 168 14.71 10.25 -13.80
C GLN A 168 15.80 9.28 -13.38
N ASN A 169 15.80 8.05 -13.92
CA ASN A 169 16.73 6.98 -13.54
C ASN A 169 16.75 6.74 -12.02
N VAL A 170 15.57 6.53 -11.44
CA VAL A 170 15.34 6.25 -10.02
C VAL A 170 14.47 5.01 -9.87
N ILE A 171 14.55 4.35 -8.71
CA ILE A 171 13.61 3.28 -8.38
C ILE A 171 12.37 3.88 -7.74
N ILE A 172 11.20 3.53 -8.26
CA ILE A 172 9.90 3.89 -7.68
C ILE A 172 9.35 2.70 -6.92
N VAL A 173 8.92 2.94 -5.69
CA VAL A 173 8.16 1.98 -4.88
C VAL A 173 6.83 2.61 -4.54
N SER A 174 5.72 1.87 -4.65
CA SER A 174 4.43 2.29 -4.08
C SER A 174 3.89 1.20 -3.16
N MET A 175 3.16 1.57 -2.11
CA MET A 175 2.68 0.61 -1.11
C MET A 175 1.20 0.78 -0.80
N GLN A 176 0.55 -0.34 -0.53
CA GLN A 176 -0.75 -0.38 0.14
C GLN A 176 -0.58 -0.25 1.65
N TYR A 177 -1.52 0.43 2.30
CA TYR A 177 -1.67 0.42 3.76
C TYR A 177 -3.15 0.37 4.12
N ARG A 178 -3.50 -0.26 5.25
CA ARG A 178 -4.91 -0.32 5.66
C ARG A 178 -5.45 1.08 5.92
N VAL A 179 -6.66 1.33 5.41
CA VAL A 179 -7.42 2.57 5.58
C VAL A 179 -8.71 2.30 6.38
N GLY A 180 -9.42 3.37 6.73
CA GLY A 180 -10.65 3.34 7.50
C GLY A 180 -10.48 2.65 8.86
N ALA A 181 -11.54 1.96 9.30
CA ALA A 181 -11.50 1.18 10.54
C ALA A 181 -10.45 0.05 10.50
N PHE A 182 -10.14 -0.52 9.33
CA PHE A 182 -9.14 -1.60 9.23
C PHE A 182 -7.73 -1.13 9.63
N GLY A 183 -7.39 0.13 9.36
CA GLY A 183 -6.08 0.71 9.67
C GLY A 183 -6.04 1.61 10.89
N PHE A 184 -7.18 2.16 11.33
CA PHE A 184 -7.19 3.24 12.33
C PHE A 184 -8.23 3.06 13.43
N LEU A 185 -8.86 1.88 13.55
CA LEU A 185 -9.76 1.60 14.67
C LEU A 185 -8.99 1.68 16.00
N ARG A 186 -9.50 2.52 16.91
CA ARG A 186 -9.02 2.63 18.28
C ARG A 186 -10.12 2.23 19.25
N LEU A 187 -9.81 1.27 20.13
CA LEU A 187 -10.63 0.89 21.29
C LEU A 187 -9.77 1.02 22.55
N ASP A 188 -10.38 1.39 23.69
CA ASP A 188 -9.67 1.53 24.96
C ASP A 188 -8.94 0.21 25.33
N PRO A 189 -7.62 0.24 25.65
CA PRO A 189 -6.88 -0.97 26.01
C PRO A 189 -7.48 -1.71 27.21
N THR A 190 -8.19 -1.01 28.10
CA THR A 190 -8.91 -1.62 29.24
C THR A 190 -10.17 -2.39 28.81
N VAL A 191 -10.71 -2.13 27.62
CA VAL A 191 -11.72 -2.99 26.98
C VAL A 191 -11.06 -4.29 26.50
N GLY A 192 -9.81 -4.24 26.05
CA GLY A 192 -8.99 -5.41 25.69
C GLY A 192 -8.59 -6.28 26.89
N GLU A 193 -8.33 -5.68 28.06
CA GLU A 193 -8.06 -6.41 29.31
C GLU A 193 -9.26 -7.26 29.78
N ARG A 194 -10.50 -6.85 29.48
CA ARG A 194 -11.69 -7.66 29.80
C ARG A 194 -11.91 -8.81 28.81
N ALA A 195 -11.49 -8.64 27.55
CA ALA A 195 -11.58 -9.69 26.53
C ALA A 195 -10.45 -10.75 26.64
N SER A 196 -9.29 -10.38 27.20
CA SER A 196 -8.15 -11.29 27.38
C SER A 196 -8.36 -12.36 28.46
N SER A 197 -9.34 -12.17 29.36
CA SER A 197 -9.67 -13.18 30.38
C SER A 197 -10.56 -14.32 29.87
N VAL A 198 -11.07 -14.28 28.63
CA VAL A 198 -12.01 -15.29 28.12
C VAL A 198 -11.77 -15.53 26.61
N ARG A 199 -10.94 -16.54 26.25
CA ARG A 199 -11.05 -17.44 25.07
C ARG A 199 -10.10 -17.41 23.86
N SER A 200 -9.22 -16.44 23.59
CA SER A 200 -8.75 -16.35 22.18
C SER A 200 -7.44 -17.04 21.77
N GLY A 201 -6.57 -17.50 22.67
CA GLY A 201 -5.30 -18.14 22.23
C GLY A 201 -4.39 -17.25 21.37
N ILE A 202 -4.62 -15.93 21.39
CA ILE A 202 -3.84 -14.92 20.67
C ILE A 202 -2.76 -14.39 21.62
N PRO A 203 -1.46 -14.57 21.34
CA PRO A 203 -0.41 -13.86 22.05
C PRO A 203 -0.62 -12.34 21.88
N ASN A 204 -0.62 -11.59 22.99
CA ASN A 204 -0.70 -10.12 23.01
C ASN A 204 -2.05 -9.50 22.59
N ALA A 205 -3.18 -10.06 23.03
CA ALA A 205 -4.51 -9.42 22.91
C ALA A 205 -4.58 -7.96 23.40
N HIS A 206 -3.64 -7.53 24.26
CA HIS A 206 -3.47 -6.14 24.69
C HIS A 206 -3.10 -5.15 23.57
N SER A 207 -2.80 -5.61 22.34
CA SER A 207 -2.30 -4.77 21.24
C SER A 207 -3.22 -4.64 20.02
N ILE A 208 -4.44 -5.18 20.08
CA ILE A 208 -5.41 -5.12 18.97
C ILE A 208 -6.23 -3.83 19.02
N ALA A 209 -6.48 -3.22 17.87
CA ALA A 209 -7.27 -1.99 17.73
C ALA A 209 -6.77 -0.84 18.61
N LEU A 210 -5.45 -0.68 18.73
CA LEU A 210 -4.83 0.46 19.42
C LEU A 210 -4.68 1.69 18.51
N GLY A 211 -5.31 1.68 17.33
CA GLY A 211 -5.14 2.70 16.30
C GLY A 211 -3.80 2.59 15.58
N ASN A 212 -3.65 3.36 14.50
CA ASN A 212 -2.43 3.51 13.72
C ASN A 212 -1.87 2.22 13.08
N GLN A 213 -2.64 1.14 12.97
CA GLN A 213 -2.24 -0.06 12.24
C GLN A 213 -1.83 0.26 10.80
N GLY A 214 -2.54 1.18 10.12
CA GLY A 214 -2.18 1.66 8.79
C GLY A 214 -0.84 2.40 8.73
N LEU A 215 -0.41 3.06 9.81
CA LEU A 215 0.94 3.66 9.89
C LEU A 215 2.01 2.59 10.16
N PHE A 216 1.68 1.55 10.93
CA PHE A 216 2.57 0.39 11.10
C PHE A 216 2.71 -0.42 9.81
N ASP A 217 1.67 -0.47 8.97
CA ASP A 217 1.73 -1.05 7.62
C ASP A 217 2.78 -0.31 6.78
N GLN A 218 2.71 1.02 6.76
CA GLN A 218 3.70 1.84 6.05
C GLN A 218 5.11 1.67 6.62
N LEU A 219 5.26 1.65 7.95
CA LEU A 219 6.55 1.40 8.60
C LEU A 219 7.12 0.05 8.17
N LEU A 220 6.30 -0.99 8.12
CA LEU A 220 6.74 -2.32 7.73
C LEU A 220 7.10 -2.41 6.24
N ALA A 221 6.41 -1.68 5.38
CA ALA A 221 6.80 -1.54 3.98
C ALA A 221 8.15 -0.80 3.84
N LEU A 222 8.42 0.23 4.65
CA LEU A 222 9.74 0.91 4.67
C LEU A 222 10.85 -0.02 5.16
N GLU A 223 10.55 -0.86 6.14
CA GLU A 223 11.47 -1.92 6.57
C GLU A 223 11.78 -2.90 5.44
N TRP A 224 10.75 -3.33 4.71
CA TRP A 224 10.92 -4.17 3.53
C TRP A 224 11.80 -3.48 2.47
N VAL A 225 11.57 -2.20 2.19
CA VAL A 225 12.39 -1.42 1.24
C VAL A 225 13.85 -1.40 1.70
N HIS A 226 14.10 -1.07 2.97
CA HIS A 226 15.45 -1.01 3.52
C HIS A 226 16.18 -2.36 3.40
N GLU A 227 15.47 -3.47 3.62
CA GLU A 227 16.03 -4.82 3.57
C GLU A 227 16.24 -5.36 2.15
N ASN A 228 15.47 -4.91 1.16
CA ASN A 228 15.39 -5.59 -0.14
C ASN A 228 15.76 -4.73 -1.35
N ILE A 229 15.69 -3.40 -1.25
CA ILE A 229 15.74 -2.55 -2.45
C ILE A 229 17.07 -2.62 -3.21
N HIS A 230 18.15 -3.04 -2.54
CA HIS A 230 19.45 -3.28 -3.17
C HIS A 230 19.43 -4.42 -4.20
N HIS A 231 18.55 -5.42 -4.06
CA HIS A 231 18.33 -6.47 -5.08
C HIS A 231 17.72 -5.93 -6.38
N PHE A 232 17.13 -4.74 -6.31
CA PHE A 232 16.55 -4.02 -7.44
C PHE A 232 17.51 -2.94 -7.99
N GLY A 233 18.70 -2.78 -7.42
CA GLY A 233 19.66 -1.74 -7.79
C GLY A 233 19.52 -0.44 -7.00
N GLY A 234 18.68 -0.41 -5.96
CA GLY A 234 18.39 0.79 -5.18
C GLY A 234 19.27 0.91 -3.94
N SER A 235 19.57 2.15 -3.54
CA SER A 235 20.31 2.42 -2.32
C SER A 235 19.36 2.54 -1.13
N PRO A 236 19.46 1.66 -0.11
CA PRO A 236 18.66 1.79 1.12
C PRO A 236 19.03 3.04 1.93
N GLN A 237 20.14 3.71 1.59
CA GLN A 237 20.61 4.95 2.23
C GLN A 237 20.16 6.23 1.49
N ALA A 238 19.55 6.09 0.32
CA ALA A 238 19.09 7.21 -0.51
C ALA A 238 17.58 7.14 -0.78
N VAL A 239 16.81 6.74 0.24
CA VAL A 239 15.35 6.67 0.17
C VAL A 239 14.72 8.04 0.41
N THR A 240 13.80 8.43 -0.48
CA THR A 240 12.98 9.64 -0.40
C THR A 240 11.52 9.23 -0.31
N LEU A 241 10.81 9.64 0.74
CA LEU A 241 9.36 9.47 0.79
C LEU A 241 8.68 10.60 0.03
N PHE A 242 7.63 10.30 -0.72
CA PHE A 242 6.81 11.32 -1.36
C PHE A 242 5.34 10.89 -1.36
N GLY A 243 4.44 11.85 -1.18
CA GLY A 243 3.03 11.54 -0.94
C GLY A 243 2.18 12.79 -0.98
N GLU A 244 0.89 12.59 -1.23
CA GLU A 244 -0.11 13.64 -1.34
C GLU A 244 -1.21 13.46 -0.29
N SER A 245 -1.80 14.56 0.20
CA SER A 245 -2.90 14.55 1.17
C SER A 245 -2.56 13.69 2.39
N SER A 246 -3.37 12.67 2.73
CA SER A 246 -3.10 11.79 3.88
C SER A 246 -1.80 10.99 3.74
N GLY A 247 -1.30 10.79 2.52
CA GLY A 247 0.04 10.26 2.27
C GLY A 247 1.12 11.25 2.67
N SER A 248 0.94 12.55 2.37
CA SER A 248 1.82 13.61 2.87
C SER A 248 1.80 13.73 4.40
N VAL A 249 0.60 13.61 5.01
CA VAL A 249 0.47 13.55 6.48
C VAL A 249 1.22 12.34 7.03
N SER A 250 1.03 11.16 6.43
CA SER A 250 1.74 9.94 6.81
C SER A 250 3.26 10.15 6.83
N ILE A 251 3.80 10.78 5.79
CA ILE A 251 5.23 11.11 5.70
C ILE A 251 5.66 12.06 6.82
N SER A 252 4.86 13.09 7.14
CA SER A 252 5.17 13.98 8.27
C SER A 252 5.15 13.24 9.62
N ILE A 253 4.25 12.26 9.82
CA ILE A 253 4.24 11.42 11.02
C ILE A 253 5.49 10.53 11.07
N LEU A 254 5.84 9.89 9.95
CA LEU A 254 7.02 9.03 9.84
C LEU A 254 8.32 9.83 10.05
N TRP A 255 8.39 11.08 9.58
CA TRP A 255 9.53 11.98 9.84
C TRP A 255 9.73 12.28 11.32
N LEU A 256 8.63 12.43 12.06
CA LEU A 256 8.65 12.71 13.50
C LEU A 256 8.81 11.44 14.34
N SER A 257 8.45 10.27 13.80
CA SER A 257 8.46 9.00 14.53
C SER A 257 9.89 8.43 14.65
N PRO A 258 10.39 8.19 15.88
CA PRO A 258 11.71 7.57 16.07
C PRO A 258 11.78 6.14 15.51
N LEU A 259 10.64 5.49 15.27
CA LEU A 259 10.59 4.15 14.68
C LEU A 259 10.96 4.17 13.19
N ALA A 260 10.70 5.27 12.48
CA ALA A 260 10.80 5.33 11.02
C ALA A 260 12.03 6.08 10.50
N GLN A 261 12.59 7.01 11.27
CA GLN A 261 13.68 7.92 10.85
C GLN A 261 14.92 7.23 10.24
N ARG A 262 15.19 5.98 10.63
CA ARG A 262 16.34 5.22 10.11
C ARG A 262 16.15 4.67 8.69
N TYR A 263 14.92 4.64 8.17
CA TYR A 263 14.60 3.97 6.91
C TYR A 263 14.59 4.90 5.70
N PHE A 264 14.70 6.22 5.90
CA PHE A 264 14.68 7.17 4.80
C PHE A 264 15.45 8.45 5.12
N LYS A 265 15.81 9.19 4.06
CA LYS A 265 16.71 10.35 4.14
C LYS A 265 16.03 11.67 3.83
N ARG A 266 15.02 11.66 2.95
CA ARG A 266 14.38 12.86 2.41
C ARG A 266 12.87 12.66 2.31
N ALA A 267 12.13 13.75 2.25
CA ALA A 267 10.68 13.74 2.14
C ALA A 267 10.17 14.86 1.23
N ILE A 268 9.12 14.55 0.46
CA ILE A 268 8.35 15.49 -0.36
C ILE A 268 6.90 15.40 0.11
N LEU A 269 6.35 16.53 0.55
CA LEU A 269 5.04 16.61 1.20
C LEU A 269 4.09 17.46 0.35
N GLN A 270 3.18 16.81 -0.39
CA GLN A 270 2.22 17.49 -1.25
C GLN A 270 0.89 17.67 -0.53
N SER A 271 0.52 18.91 -0.21
CA SER A 271 -0.83 19.26 0.30
C SER A 271 -1.29 18.53 1.58
N GLY A 272 -0.37 18.17 2.48
CA GLY A 272 -0.74 17.60 3.79
C GLY A 272 0.39 17.68 4.83
N SER A 273 0.04 17.88 6.10
CA SER A 273 0.97 17.83 7.23
C SER A 273 0.25 17.44 8.52
N VAL A 274 1.00 17.00 9.53
CA VAL A 274 0.47 16.73 10.90
C VAL A 274 -0.27 17.91 11.52
N LEU A 275 -0.07 19.14 11.03
CA LEU A 275 -0.74 20.33 11.54
C LEU A 275 -2.12 20.56 10.90
N ALA A 276 -2.48 19.81 9.86
CA ALA A 276 -3.80 19.90 9.27
C ALA A 276 -4.87 19.41 10.25
N ARG A 277 -6.00 20.12 10.35
CA ARG A 277 -7.06 19.83 11.33
C ARG A 277 -7.66 18.42 11.22
N TRP A 278 -7.57 17.80 10.04
CA TRP A 278 -8.10 16.47 9.77
C TRP A 278 -7.05 15.36 9.93
N ALA A 279 -5.78 15.70 10.18
CA ALA A 279 -4.66 14.77 10.15
C ALA A 279 -4.63 13.79 11.32
N LEU A 280 -5.00 14.26 12.51
CA LEU A 280 -4.89 13.54 13.77
C LEU A 280 -6.20 13.70 14.56
N ASN A 281 -6.63 12.63 15.21
CA ASN A 281 -7.68 12.68 16.23
C ASN A 281 -7.04 12.52 17.60
N ASP A 282 -7.65 13.09 18.64
CA ASP A 282 -7.25 12.78 20.00
C ASP A 282 -7.65 11.33 20.38
N LEU A 283 -7.02 10.79 21.41
CA LEU A 283 -7.23 9.38 21.81
C LEU A 283 -8.67 9.11 22.26
N THR A 284 -9.34 10.10 22.86
CA THR A 284 -10.72 9.97 23.36
C THR A 284 -11.69 9.94 22.19
N GLU A 285 -11.55 10.88 21.25
CA GLU A 285 -12.34 10.93 20.03
C GLU A 285 -12.17 9.66 19.19
N ALA A 286 -10.93 9.19 19.01
CA ALA A 286 -10.66 7.96 18.27
C ALA A 286 -11.33 6.74 18.94
N HIS A 287 -11.30 6.65 20.28
CA HIS A 287 -11.98 5.60 21.03
C HIS A 287 -13.52 5.69 20.90
N GLN A 288 -14.08 6.89 20.98
CA GLN A 288 -15.51 7.11 20.86
C GLN A 288 -15.99 6.66 19.47
N ARG A 289 -15.33 7.11 18.39
CA ARG A 289 -15.66 6.69 17.02
C ARG A 289 -15.52 5.17 16.84
N GLY A 290 -14.48 4.56 17.41
CA GLY A 290 -14.33 3.10 17.37
C GLY A 290 -15.45 2.35 18.11
N SER A 291 -15.96 2.91 19.20
CA SER A 291 -17.09 2.37 19.94
C SER A 291 -18.40 2.52 19.17
N GLU A 292 -18.61 3.64 18.47
CA GLU A 292 -19.75 3.87 17.58
C GLU A 292 -19.77 2.88 16.42
N VAL A 293 -18.62 2.60 15.80
CA VAL A 293 -18.48 1.55 14.77
C VAL A 293 -18.85 0.18 15.35
N SER A 294 -18.35 -0.16 16.54
CA SER A 294 -18.67 -1.43 17.20
C SER A 294 -20.18 -1.57 17.45
N HIS A 295 -20.82 -0.48 17.89
CA HIS A 295 -22.26 -0.45 18.13
C HIS A 295 -23.07 -0.57 16.83
N SER A 296 -22.70 0.14 15.76
CA SER A 296 -23.43 0.14 14.49
C SER A 296 -23.43 -1.21 13.78
N ILE A 297 -22.38 -2.03 14.01
CA ILE A 297 -22.29 -3.39 13.48
C ILE A 297 -22.88 -4.46 14.43
N GLY A 298 -23.57 -4.05 15.51
CA GLY A 298 -24.19 -4.96 16.46
C GLY A 298 -23.23 -5.65 17.43
N CYS A 299 -21.96 -5.24 17.48
CA CYS A 299 -21.00 -5.70 18.47
C CYS A 299 -21.16 -4.89 19.76
N VAL A 300 -22.07 -5.33 20.63
CA VAL A 300 -22.29 -4.69 21.93
C VAL A 300 -21.12 -5.03 22.86
N SER A 301 -20.28 -4.05 23.19
CA SER A 301 -19.50 -4.17 24.42
C SER A 301 -20.46 -3.98 25.59
N ALA A 302 -20.35 -4.79 26.65
CA ALA A 302 -21.10 -4.59 27.89
C ALA A 302 -20.82 -3.22 28.59
N CYS A 303 -20.11 -2.31 27.93
CA CYS A 303 -19.71 -1.00 28.42
C CYS A 303 -20.60 0.16 27.91
N TYR A 304 -21.46 -0.06 26.91
CA TYR A 304 -22.36 1.00 26.42
C TYR A 304 -23.51 1.31 27.39
N THR A 305 -23.84 0.38 28.30
CA THR A 305 -24.91 0.55 29.30
C THR A 305 -24.60 1.56 30.41
N LYS A 306 -23.39 2.15 30.47
CA LYS A 306 -23.06 3.18 31.47
C LYS A 306 -23.10 4.62 30.98
N PHE A 307 -22.89 4.90 29.69
CA PHE A 307 -22.95 6.27 29.16
C PHE A 307 -24.34 6.65 28.64
N ALA A 308 -25.13 5.68 28.17
CA ALA A 308 -26.52 5.93 27.76
C ALA A 308 -27.44 6.29 28.96
N ASN A 309 -27.05 5.91 30.19
CA ASN A 309 -27.84 6.16 31.40
C ASN A 309 -27.46 7.46 32.14
N THR A 310 -26.47 8.23 31.69
CA THR A 310 -26.07 9.49 32.35
C THR A 310 -26.58 10.75 31.63
N ASN A 311 -27.08 10.64 30.40
CA ASN A 311 -27.58 11.79 29.62
C ASN A 311 -29.10 11.84 29.44
N ALA A 312 -29.86 10.98 30.13
CA ALA A 312 -31.33 10.90 29.99
C ALA A 312 -32.13 11.62 31.11
N THR A 313 -31.50 12.43 31.97
CA THR A 313 -32.19 13.05 33.12
C THR A 313 -32.08 14.57 33.26
N ASN A 314 -31.63 15.33 32.25
CA ASN A 314 -31.66 16.79 32.31
C ASN A 314 -32.21 17.41 31.02
N TYR A 315 -33.47 17.13 30.69
CA TYR A 315 -34.36 18.03 29.95
C TYR A 315 -35.81 17.70 30.33
N MET A 316 -36.23 18.24 31.47
CA MET A 316 -37.59 18.77 31.70
C MET A 316 -37.44 20.12 32.37
#